data_AF-A0A9P9IRD9-F1
#
_entry.id   AF-A0A9P9IRD9-F1
#
_cell.length_a   1.000
_cell.length_b   1.000
_cell.length_c   1.000
_cell.angle_alpha   90.00
_cell.angle_beta   90.00
_cell.angle_gamma   90.00
#
_symmetry.space_group_name_H-M   'P 1'
#
loop_
_entity.id
_entity.type
_entity.pdbx_description
1 polymer ?
#
loop_
_entity_poly.entity_id
_entity_poly.type
_entity_poly.pdbx_seq_one_letter_code
_entity_poly.pdbx_strand_id
1 'polypeptide(L)'
;MQCLALLLLALGNVAFAAECFNDQKRTTNTPNGGQIRAAITSHNSLDTICAGSWRVGDEEQLENTFNHGSLLLSVQRTDKSVPLKHCMGAFDNIISQCIEGAGLWGGYWTYEGEVYNISNLDYPHNPLLPQDEGGPGNLEPNSGLCDLPKSNAATFADSGAAQYLQDFLSGNGDDNWLTAMERATTNGQGTAEEPSCGVIESANCYPFKDCREFTPTEFYYVRLVSGLINQFFTRAHEKFQDETIRNILAINDIIADFRPDPAHTIDPNIFRTAGGAASMADKIIKLGQNRALGPLADFLGLIGAIMGIVGGNLPGSEVFDIEAVRNEAVAHLKKVFEETNKSMANLLARLFGNKNIDYSLSGLVDGMKRGGIQLVADDWDPTAIILSMAWMGDSESVDLTDSLSEAVRQMNQGLVGAILKAMGRLVLVIKDLDQTGYSMTGAQFIDNECYMISKGWLDGQYAYMDEEDIKLLPEKYGFDMVEFYKNAKECSTLDIDGADPSVGSSTAYPACFFNLDFKETYTYCKHHSCEDDKDCESECFDGCDYRFEFMTGVCRLKE
;
A
#
# COMPACT_ATOMS: atom_id res chain seq x y z
N MET A 1 -40.89 -17.32 -72.20
CA MET A 1 -40.44 -18.50 -71.44
C MET A 1 -39.12 -18.31 -70.69
N GLN A 2 -38.31 -17.27 -70.94
CA GLN A 2 -37.05 -17.03 -70.20
C GLN A 2 -37.22 -16.46 -68.77
N CYS A 3 -38.25 -15.65 -68.46
CA CYS A 3 -38.46 -15.14 -67.09
C CYS A 3 -38.91 -16.21 -66.07
N LEU A 4 -39.57 -17.29 -66.52
CA LEU A 4 -40.02 -18.35 -65.61
C LEU A 4 -38.85 -19.23 -65.14
N ALA A 5 -37.81 -19.40 -65.97
CA ALA A 5 -36.61 -20.14 -65.62
C ALA A 5 -35.74 -19.38 -64.59
N LEU A 6 -35.68 -18.05 -64.66
CA LEU A 6 -34.96 -17.22 -63.69
C LEU A 6 -35.66 -17.16 -62.31
N LEU A 7 -37.00 -17.22 -62.27
CA LEU A 7 -37.73 -17.28 -60.99
C LEU A 7 -37.64 -18.67 -60.32
N LEU A 8 -37.59 -19.75 -61.12
CA LEU A 8 -37.40 -21.12 -60.61
C LEU A 8 -35.96 -21.39 -60.14
N LEU A 9 -34.94 -20.74 -60.73
CA LEU A 9 -33.56 -20.79 -60.23
C LEU A 9 -33.35 -19.97 -58.95
N ALA A 10 -34.12 -18.90 -58.73
CA ALA A 10 -34.06 -18.09 -57.51
C ALA A 10 -34.78 -18.73 -56.30
N LEU A 11 -35.71 -19.66 -56.53
CA LEU A 11 -36.42 -20.39 -55.47
C LEU A 11 -35.74 -21.71 -55.07
N GLY A 12 -34.68 -22.12 -55.78
CA GLY A 12 -34.01 -23.41 -55.59
C GLY A 12 -32.89 -23.43 -54.54
N ASN A 13 -32.44 -22.29 -54.04
CA ASN A 13 -31.35 -22.20 -53.07
C ASN A 13 -31.78 -21.32 -51.89
N VAL A 14 -32.66 -21.85 -51.04
CA VAL A 14 -32.81 -21.28 -49.70
C VAL A 14 -31.54 -21.67 -48.94
N ALA A 15 -30.51 -20.84 -49.02
CA ALA A 15 -29.33 -21.01 -48.18
C ALA A 15 -29.78 -20.77 -46.74
N PHE A 16 -29.78 -21.82 -45.92
CA PHE A 16 -30.09 -21.70 -44.50
C PHE A 16 -28.94 -20.94 -43.83
N ALA A 17 -29.24 -19.72 -43.37
CA ALA A 17 -28.31 -18.88 -42.65
C ALA A 17 -28.08 -19.44 -41.24
N ALA A 18 -26.86 -19.29 -40.72
CA ALA A 18 -26.55 -19.58 -39.32
C ALA A 18 -27.09 -18.45 -38.43
N GLU A 19 -27.52 -18.80 -37.22
CA GLU A 19 -27.93 -17.85 -36.19
C GLU A 19 -26.74 -17.60 -35.24
N CYS A 20 -26.25 -16.37 -35.18
CA CYS A 20 -25.01 -16.05 -34.48
C CYS A 20 -25.25 -15.59 -33.03
N PHE A 21 -24.34 -15.95 -32.12
CA PHE A 21 -24.38 -15.54 -30.71
C PHE A 21 -23.92 -14.09 -30.52
N ASN A 22 -24.87 -13.16 -30.56
CA ASN A 22 -24.59 -11.72 -30.42
C ASN A 22 -24.00 -11.33 -29.06
N ASP A 23 -24.23 -12.15 -28.03
CA ASP A 23 -23.66 -12.03 -26.69
C ASP A 23 -22.21 -12.54 -26.61
N GLN A 24 -21.71 -13.26 -27.63
CA GLN A 24 -20.32 -13.69 -27.71
C GLN A 24 -19.50 -12.90 -28.74
N LYS A 25 -19.60 -11.57 -28.69
CA LYS A 25 -18.82 -10.69 -29.58
C LYS A 25 -17.35 -10.63 -29.20
N ARG A 26 -16.45 -10.79 -30.17
CA ARG A 26 -15.00 -10.64 -29.93
C ARG A 26 -14.68 -9.20 -29.55
N THR A 27 -13.97 -9.03 -28.45
CA THR A 27 -13.51 -7.72 -27.93
C THR A 27 -12.21 -7.27 -28.57
N THR A 28 -11.44 -8.21 -29.12
CA THR A 28 -10.14 -7.99 -29.77
C THR A 28 -10.18 -8.41 -31.24
N ASN A 29 -9.25 -7.88 -32.05
CA ASN A 29 -9.05 -8.30 -33.44
C ASN A 29 -8.23 -9.60 -33.57
N THR A 30 -7.69 -10.11 -32.45
CA THR A 30 -6.90 -11.34 -32.38
C THR A 30 -7.51 -12.26 -31.31
N PRO A 31 -7.81 -13.52 -31.65
CA PRO A 31 -7.73 -14.12 -32.98
C PRO A 31 -8.77 -13.52 -33.92
N ASN A 32 -8.39 -13.37 -35.19
CA ASN A 32 -9.34 -13.01 -36.23
C ASN A 32 -10.18 -14.22 -36.66
N GLY A 33 -11.23 -14.01 -37.46
CA GLY A 33 -12.11 -15.09 -37.88
C GLY A 33 -11.40 -16.20 -38.68
N GLY A 34 -10.39 -15.84 -39.48
CA GLY A 34 -9.60 -16.81 -40.25
C GLY A 34 -8.70 -17.68 -39.37
N GLN A 35 -8.16 -17.11 -38.29
CA GLN A 35 -7.38 -17.83 -37.28
C GLN A 35 -8.23 -18.84 -36.51
N ILE A 36 -9.44 -18.44 -36.10
CA ILE A 36 -10.40 -19.35 -35.46
C ILE A 36 -10.84 -20.46 -36.42
N ARG A 37 -11.13 -20.10 -37.69
CA ARG A 37 -11.43 -21.08 -38.74
C ARG A 37 -10.29 -22.09 -38.87
N ALA A 38 -9.05 -21.62 -38.99
CA ALA A 38 -7.88 -22.48 -39.11
C ALA A 38 -7.73 -23.40 -37.90
N ALA A 39 -7.94 -22.90 -36.67
CA ALA A 39 -7.89 -23.73 -35.46
C ALA A 39 -8.95 -24.85 -35.50
N ILE A 40 -10.21 -24.51 -35.81
CA ILE A 40 -11.32 -25.47 -35.88
C ILE A 40 -11.15 -26.49 -37.01
N THR A 41 -10.61 -26.08 -38.17
CA THR A 41 -10.42 -26.99 -39.31
C THR A 41 -9.08 -27.73 -39.24
N SER A 42 -8.12 -27.24 -38.46
CA SER A 42 -6.87 -27.95 -38.20
C SER A 42 -7.13 -29.25 -37.44
N HIS A 43 -6.21 -30.20 -37.57
CA HIS A 43 -6.27 -31.49 -36.86
C HIS A 43 -7.50 -32.36 -37.14
N ASN A 44 -8.21 -32.12 -38.25
CA ASN A 44 -9.40 -32.88 -38.64
C ASN A 44 -10.50 -32.87 -37.55
N SER A 45 -10.61 -31.79 -36.75
CA SER A 45 -11.60 -31.69 -35.67
C SER A 45 -13.04 -31.77 -36.20
N LEU A 46 -13.34 -31.05 -37.30
CA LEU A 46 -14.63 -31.14 -37.99
C LEU A 46 -14.89 -32.54 -38.56
N ASP A 47 -13.89 -33.15 -39.18
CA ASP A 47 -14.02 -34.52 -39.66
C ASP A 47 -14.24 -35.49 -38.50
N THR A 48 -13.63 -35.26 -37.33
CA THR A 48 -13.78 -36.13 -36.16
C THR A 48 -15.18 -36.05 -35.57
N ILE A 49 -15.76 -34.85 -35.44
CA ILE A 49 -17.14 -34.71 -34.94
C ILE A 49 -18.17 -35.17 -35.98
N CYS A 50 -17.93 -34.89 -37.27
CA CYS A 50 -18.84 -35.27 -38.35
C CYS A 50 -18.75 -36.74 -38.77
N ALA A 51 -17.55 -37.33 -38.69
CA ALA A 51 -17.31 -38.77 -38.92
C ALA A 51 -17.26 -39.58 -37.63
N GLY A 52 -17.59 -38.96 -36.49
CA GLY A 52 -17.76 -39.63 -35.21
C GLY A 52 -18.66 -40.86 -35.34
N SER A 53 -18.60 -41.77 -34.37
CA SER A 53 -19.52 -42.91 -34.36
C SER A 53 -20.95 -42.37 -34.24
N TRP A 54 -21.63 -42.20 -35.37
CA TRP A 54 -23.05 -41.88 -35.49
C TRP A 54 -23.76 -43.16 -35.91
N ARG A 55 -23.57 -44.24 -35.14
CA ARG A 55 -23.98 -45.58 -35.53
C ARG A 55 -25.51 -45.63 -35.62
N VAL A 56 -26.00 -46.16 -36.73
CA VAL A 56 -27.44 -46.35 -36.95
C VAL A 56 -27.96 -47.31 -35.88
N GLY A 57 -28.88 -46.83 -35.03
CA GLY A 57 -29.50 -47.61 -33.96
C GLY A 57 -28.85 -47.51 -32.57
N ASP A 58 -27.80 -46.71 -32.39
CA ASP A 58 -27.24 -46.40 -31.08
C ASP A 58 -28.14 -45.40 -30.35
N GLU A 59 -28.72 -45.80 -29.21
CA GLU A 59 -29.70 -44.98 -28.48
C GLU A 59 -29.05 -43.78 -27.76
N GLU A 60 -27.73 -43.82 -27.54
CA GLU A 60 -27.01 -42.81 -26.76
C GLU A 60 -26.37 -41.71 -27.62
N GLN A 61 -26.35 -41.85 -28.96
CA GLN A 61 -25.72 -40.90 -29.89
C GLN A 61 -26.76 -39.99 -30.60
N LEU A 62 -27.63 -39.36 -29.82
CA LEU A 62 -28.45 -38.24 -30.29
C LEU A 62 -27.70 -36.91 -30.21
N GLU A 63 -26.62 -36.87 -29.42
CA GLU A 63 -25.77 -35.70 -29.24
C GLU A 63 -24.29 -36.13 -29.27
N ASN A 64 -23.44 -35.26 -29.80
CA ASN A 64 -21.99 -35.40 -29.72
C ASN A 64 -21.36 -34.02 -29.52
N THR A 65 -20.31 -33.96 -28.70
CA THR A 65 -19.60 -32.73 -28.39
C THR A 65 -18.10 -32.92 -28.57
N PHE A 66 -17.43 -31.93 -29.13
CA PHE A 66 -15.98 -31.89 -29.28
C PHE A 66 -15.47 -30.54 -28.81
N ASN A 67 -14.37 -30.53 -28.07
CA ASN A 67 -13.73 -29.30 -27.60
C ASN A 67 -12.39 -29.10 -28.32
N HIS A 68 -12.19 -27.89 -28.86
CA HIS A 68 -10.88 -27.40 -29.30
C HIS A 68 -10.49 -26.22 -28.40
N GLY A 69 -9.67 -26.48 -27.39
CA GLY A 69 -9.49 -25.52 -26.29
C GLY A 69 -10.80 -25.31 -25.55
N SER A 70 -11.21 -24.05 -25.41
CA SER A 70 -12.51 -23.65 -24.83
C SER A 70 -13.60 -23.43 -25.88
N LEU A 71 -13.35 -23.76 -27.16
CA LEU A 71 -14.38 -23.81 -28.19
C LEU A 71 -15.12 -25.15 -28.11
N LEU A 72 -16.40 -25.10 -27.76
CA LEU A 72 -17.31 -26.24 -27.77
C LEU A 72 -18.01 -26.31 -29.13
N LEU A 73 -17.79 -27.42 -29.84
CA LEU A 73 -18.55 -27.82 -31.01
C LEU A 73 -19.54 -28.90 -30.60
N SER A 74 -20.82 -28.72 -30.89
CA SER A 74 -21.83 -29.75 -30.61
C SER A 74 -22.72 -30.02 -31.81
N VAL A 75 -23.17 -31.27 -31.90
CA VAL A 75 -24.12 -31.75 -32.89
C VAL A 75 -25.22 -32.50 -32.16
N GLN A 76 -26.47 -32.20 -32.49
CA GLN A 76 -27.65 -32.92 -32.01
C GLN A 76 -28.49 -33.36 -33.21
N ARG A 77 -29.15 -34.52 -33.13
CA ARG A 77 -30.10 -35.01 -34.14
C ARG A 77 -31.34 -35.62 -33.47
N THR A 78 -32.50 -35.50 -34.12
CA THR A 78 -33.74 -36.11 -33.63
C THR A 78 -33.97 -37.53 -34.13
N ASP A 79 -33.29 -37.95 -35.21
CA ASP A 79 -33.43 -39.28 -35.81
C ASP A 79 -32.08 -40.02 -35.88
N LYS A 80 -31.95 -41.05 -35.04
CA LYS A 80 -30.76 -41.93 -34.99
C LYS A 80 -30.71 -42.99 -36.10
N SER A 81 -31.78 -43.12 -36.90
CA SER A 81 -31.86 -44.10 -37.98
C SER A 81 -31.15 -43.67 -39.26
N VAL A 82 -30.77 -42.39 -39.35
CA VAL A 82 -30.08 -41.80 -40.51
C VAL A 82 -28.73 -41.21 -40.12
N PRO A 83 -27.70 -41.30 -40.99
CA PRO A 83 -26.44 -40.59 -40.76
C PRO A 83 -26.63 -39.08 -40.85
N LEU A 84 -25.71 -38.30 -40.27
CA LEU A 84 -25.71 -36.85 -40.42
C LEU A 84 -25.60 -36.45 -41.88
N LYS A 85 -26.55 -35.65 -42.37
CA LYS A 85 -26.56 -35.19 -43.76
C LYS A 85 -25.85 -33.85 -43.94
N HIS A 86 -25.89 -32.99 -42.93
CA HIS A 86 -25.55 -31.58 -43.08
C HIS A 86 -24.28 -31.13 -42.34
N CYS A 87 -23.57 -32.04 -41.67
CA CYS A 87 -22.56 -31.68 -40.68
C CYS A 87 -21.48 -30.71 -41.14
N MET A 88 -20.75 -31.05 -42.21
CA MET A 88 -19.69 -30.17 -42.73
C MET A 88 -20.26 -28.83 -43.22
N GLY A 89 -21.37 -28.85 -43.96
CA GLY A 89 -22.00 -27.64 -44.48
C GLY A 89 -22.55 -26.73 -43.38
N ALA A 90 -23.07 -27.30 -42.29
CA ALA A 90 -23.60 -26.55 -41.16
C ALA A 90 -22.49 -25.82 -40.40
N PHE A 91 -21.39 -26.52 -40.06
CA PHE A 91 -20.24 -25.88 -39.41
C PHE A 91 -19.59 -24.83 -40.32
N ASP A 92 -19.43 -25.09 -41.63
CA ASP A 92 -18.92 -24.08 -42.57
C ASP A 92 -19.82 -22.83 -42.65
N ASN A 93 -21.14 -22.99 -42.55
CA ASN A 93 -22.07 -21.86 -42.50
C ASN A 93 -21.90 -21.04 -41.21
N ILE A 94 -21.76 -21.70 -40.04
CA ILE A 94 -21.52 -20.99 -38.77
C ILE A 94 -20.18 -20.26 -38.81
N ILE A 95 -19.11 -20.91 -39.28
CA ILE A 95 -17.78 -20.31 -39.37
C ILE A 95 -17.81 -19.09 -40.30
N SER A 96 -18.32 -19.25 -41.52
CA SER A 96 -18.29 -18.16 -42.51
C SER A 96 -19.18 -16.98 -42.14
N GLN A 97 -20.39 -17.23 -41.61
CA GLN A 97 -21.36 -16.17 -41.33
C GLN A 97 -21.12 -15.53 -39.97
N CYS A 98 -20.88 -16.32 -38.92
CA CYS A 98 -20.78 -15.82 -37.55
C CYS A 98 -19.35 -15.48 -37.15
N ILE A 99 -18.41 -16.38 -37.43
CA ILE A 99 -17.03 -16.22 -36.98
C ILE A 99 -16.26 -15.25 -37.89
N GLU A 100 -16.26 -15.49 -39.19
CA GLU A 100 -15.57 -14.65 -40.18
C GLU A 100 -16.38 -13.39 -40.52
N GLY A 101 -17.68 -13.54 -40.81
CA GLY A 101 -18.53 -12.45 -41.27
C GLY A 101 -18.97 -11.45 -40.18
N ALA A 102 -19.41 -11.94 -39.02
CA ALA A 102 -20.00 -11.09 -37.98
C ALA A 102 -19.03 -10.72 -36.84
N GLY A 103 -17.82 -11.30 -36.79
CA GLY A 103 -16.88 -10.98 -35.72
C GLY A 103 -17.19 -11.64 -34.38
N LEU A 104 -17.97 -12.73 -34.37
CA LEU A 104 -18.48 -13.39 -33.15
C LEU A 104 -17.72 -14.69 -32.87
N TRP A 105 -17.74 -15.20 -31.65
CA TRP A 105 -17.06 -16.48 -31.33
C TRP A 105 -17.78 -17.71 -31.90
N GLY A 106 -19.07 -17.60 -32.24
CA GLY A 106 -19.83 -18.74 -32.72
C GLY A 106 -21.30 -18.44 -33.01
N GLY A 107 -22.08 -19.51 -33.08
CA GLY A 107 -23.49 -19.53 -33.45
C GLY A 107 -23.99 -20.96 -33.63
N TYR A 108 -25.24 -21.09 -34.08
CA TYR A 108 -25.85 -22.38 -34.37
C TYR A 108 -26.52 -22.43 -35.74
N TRP A 109 -26.76 -23.64 -36.22
CA TRP A 109 -27.43 -23.92 -37.48
C TRP A 109 -28.35 -25.13 -37.32
N THR A 110 -29.58 -25.03 -37.81
CA THR A 110 -30.62 -26.05 -37.62
C THR A 110 -31.32 -26.40 -38.92
N TYR A 111 -31.41 -27.69 -39.25
CA TYR A 111 -32.16 -28.17 -40.41
C TYR A 111 -32.53 -29.65 -40.30
N GLU A 112 -33.72 -30.04 -40.77
CA GLU A 112 -34.22 -31.43 -40.76
C GLU A 112 -34.08 -32.18 -39.41
N GLY A 113 -34.10 -31.45 -38.29
CA GLY A 113 -33.94 -32.03 -36.95
C GLY A 113 -32.48 -32.27 -36.54
N GLU A 114 -31.50 -31.82 -37.32
CA GLU A 114 -30.10 -31.70 -36.92
C GLU A 114 -29.82 -30.27 -36.43
N VAL A 115 -29.10 -30.13 -35.32
CA VAL A 115 -28.66 -28.85 -34.73
C VAL A 115 -27.14 -28.90 -34.58
N TYR A 116 -26.46 -27.87 -35.05
CA TYR A 116 -25.02 -27.71 -35.00
C TYR A 116 -24.69 -26.42 -34.27
N ASN A 117 -23.69 -26.44 -33.40
CA ASN A 117 -23.37 -25.30 -32.55
C ASN A 117 -21.85 -25.16 -32.37
N ILE A 118 -21.36 -23.93 -32.42
CA ILE A 118 -20.00 -23.54 -32.01
C ILE A 118 -20.16 -22.45 -30.95
N SER A 119 -19.60 -22.64 -29.75
CA SER A 119 -19.68 -21.67 -28.65
C SER A 119 -18.34 -21.54 -27.93
N ASN A 120 -18.05 -20.35 -27.39
CA ASN A 120 -16.92 -20.11 -26.51
C ASN A 120 -17.35 -20.32 -25.05
N LEU A 121 -16.79 -21.35 -24.39
CA LEU A 121 -17.08 -21.66 -22.99
C LEU A 121 -16.37 -20.73 -22.00
N ASP A 122 -15.35 -20.01 -22.45
CA ASP A 122 -14.50 -19.12 -21.65
C ASP A 122 -14.69 -17.64 -22.08
N TYR A 123 -15.88 -17.29 -22.56
CA TYR A 123 -16.19 -15.91 -22.96
C TYR A 123 -16.10 -14.94 -21.76
N PRO A 124 -15.42 -13.77 -21.89
CA PRO A 124 -14.98 -13.10 -23.12
C PRO A 124 -13.55 -13.42 -23.59
N HIS A 125 -12.86 -14.37 -22.98
CA HIS A 125 -11.47 -14.70 -23.26
C HIS A 125 -11.28 -15.46 -24.58
N ASN A 126 -10.02 -15.54 -25.02
CA ASN A 126 -9.63 -16.25 -26.23
C ASN A 126 -9.69 -17.77 -26.00
N PRO A 127 -10.59 -18.51 -26.69
CA PRO A 127 -10.80 -19.93 -26.44
C PRO A 127 -9.85 -20.84 -27.19
N LEU A 128 -8.99 -20.29 -28.06
CA LEU A 128 -8.05 -21.07 -28.83
C LEU A 128 -6.93 -21.63 -27.94
N LEU A 129 -6.35 -22.75 -28.36
CA LEU A 129 -5.20 -23.34 -27.71
C LEU A 129 -3.96 -22.48 -27.98
N PRO A 130 -2.93 -22.49 -27.11
CA PRO A 130 -1.72 -21.69 -27.33
C PRO A 130 -1.04 -21.96 -28.68
N GLN A 131 -1.11 -23.20 -29.17
CA GLN A 131 -0.53 -23.60 -30.44
C GLN A 131 -1.30 -23.18 -31.69
N ASP A 132 -2.52 -22.69 -31.52
CA ASP A 132 -3.28 -22.17 -32.64
C ASP A 132 -2.74 -20.80 -33.05
N GLU A 133 -2.79 -20.51 -34.35
CA GLU A 133 -2.51 -19.16 -34.82
C GLU A 133 -3.54 -18.19 -34.21
N GLY A 134 -3.10 -17.14 -33.54
CA GLY A 134 -3.99 -16.22 -32.82
C GLY A 134 -4.51 -16.77 -31.50
N GLY A 135 -4.10 -17.96 -31.07
CA GLY A 135 -4.24 -18.43 -29.69
C GLY A 135 -3.61 -17.46 -28.69
N PRO A 136 -3.96 -17.56 -27.39
CA PRO A 136 -3.20 -16.88 -26.35
C PRO A 136 -1.77 -17.36 -26.52
N GLY A 137 -0.91 -16.48 -27.05
CA GLY A 137 0.20 -16.92 -27.91
C GLY A 137 0.94 -18.10 -27.31
N ASN A 138 1.38 -19.03 -28.16
CA ASN A 138 2.52 -19.91 -27.89
C ASN A 138 3.71 -19.05 -27.42
N LEU A 139 3.65 -18.61 -26.17
CA LEU A 139 4.78 -18.73 -25.31
C LEU A 139 5.03 -20.25 -25.36
N GLU A 140 6.00 -20.68 -26.18
CA GLU A 140 6.83 -21.80 -25.72
C GLU A 140 6.99 -21.58 -24.21
N PRO A 141 6.75 -22.56 -23.32
CA PRO A 141 6.84 -22.36 -21.88
C PRO A 141 8.09 -21.54 -21.65
N ASN A 142 7.90 -20.25 -21.36
CA ASN A 142 8.92 -19.25 -21.66
C ASN A 142 10.06 -19.69 -20.78
N SER A 143 11.08 -20.32 -21.37
CA SER A 143 12.26 -20.71 -20.60
C SER A 143 12.76 -19.42 -19.91
N GLY A 144 12.64 -18.30 -20.62
CA GLY A 144 12.84 -16.95 -20.10
C GLY A 144 11.94 -16.46 -18.95
N LEU A 145 10.68 -16.92 -18.78
CA LEU A 145 9.80 -16.46 -17.69
C LEU A 145 10.34 -16.98 -16.38
N CYS A 146 10.55 -18.30 -16.28
CA CYS A 146 11.12 -18.91 -15.07
C CYS A 146 12.58 -18.51 -14.81
N ASP A 147 13.27 -18.01 -15.83
CA ASP A 147 14.61 -17.46 -15.73
C ASP A 147 14.63 -15.97 -15.31
N LEU A 148 13.47 -15.32 -15.12
CA LEU A 148 13.42 -13.93 -14.66
C LEU A 148 14.05 -13.79 -13.26
N PRO A 149 14.85 -12.74 -13.03
CA PRO A 149 15.55 -12.54 -11.77
C PRO A 149 14.55 -12.26 -10.63
N LYS A 150 14.40 -13.21 -9.71
CA LYS A 150 13.49 -13.11 -8.56
C LYS A 150 13.77 -11.91 -7.62
N SER A 151 14.97 -11.33 -7.72
CA SER A 151 15.37 -10.14 -6.97
C SER A 151 15.09 -8.82 -7.69
N ASN A 152 14.54 -8.82 -8.90
CA ASN A 152 14.19 -7.59 -9.60
C ASN A 152 12.73 -7.21 -9.31
N ALA A 153 12.48 -6.00 -8.83
CA ALA A 153 11.15 -5.46 -8.58
C ALA A 153 10.23 -5.50 -9.81
N ALA A 154 10.80 -5.30 -11.01
CA ALA A 154 10.04 -5.32 -12.25
C ALA A 154 9.53 -6.72 -12.62
N THR A 155 10.11 -7.79 -12.06
CA THR A 155 9.78 -9.18 -12.44
C THR A 155 8.32 -9.54 -12.23
N PHE A 156 7.59 -8.89 -11.32
CA PHE A 156 6.17 -9.20 -11.11
C PHE A 156 5.33 -8.74 -12.30
N ALA A 157 5.64 -7.55 -12.80
CA ALA A 157 5.01 -6.98 -13.99
C ALA A 157 5.53 -7.67 -15.25
N ASP A 158 6.85 -7.83 -15.38
CA ASP A 158 7.51 -8.42 -16.56
C ASP A 158 7.10 -9.88 -16.78
N SER A 159 6.79 -10.60 -15.70
CA SER A 159 6.29 -11.97 -15.80
C SER A 159 4.84 -12.07 -16.26
N GLY A 160 4.09 -10.96 -16.33
CA GLY A 160 2.64 -10.95 -16.59
C GLY A 160 1.79 -11.26 -15.36
N ALA A 161 2.40 -11.59 -14.22
CA ALA A 161 1.69 -12.01 -13.01
C ALA A 161 0.79 -10.92 -12.42
N ALA A 162 1.19 -9.65 -12.53
CA ALA A 162 0.38 -8.51 -12.10
C ALA A 162 -0.96 -8.43 -12.85
N GLN A 163 -0.92 -8.50 -14.19
CA GLN A 163 -2.12 -8.48 -15.02
C GLN A 163 -2.95 -9.74 -14.82
N TYR A 164 -2.31 -10.91 -14.74
CA TYR A 164 -2.99 -12.17 -14.49
C TYR A 164 -3.78 -12.16 -13.17
N LEU A 165 -3.18 -11.64 -12.10
CA LEU A 165 -3.86 -11.46 -10.82
C LEU A 165 -5.05 -10.49 -10.94
N GLN A 166 -4.85 -9.35 -11.60
CA GLN A 166 -5.91 -8.37 -11.81
C GLN A 166 -7.11 -8.95 -12.57
N ASP A 167 -6.85 -9.67 -13.66
CA ASP A 167 -7.89 -10.31 -14.48
C ASP A 167 -8.65 -11.35 -13.66
N PHE A 168 -7.92 -12.16 -12.88
CA PHE A 168 -8.52 -13.15 -11.99
C PHE A 168 -9.44 -12.50 -10.96
N LEU A 169 -8.97 -11.47 -10.25
CA LEU A 169 -9.74 -10.76 -9.22
C LEU A 169 -10.95 -10.03 -9.81
N SER A 170 -10.84 -9.49 -11.03
CA SER A 170 -11.95 -8.84 -11.71
C SER A 170 -13.08 -9.81 -12.05
N GLY A 171 -12.74 -11.06 -12.40
CA GLY A 171 -13.72 -12.10 -12.75
C GLY A 171 -14.28 -12.86 -11.54
N ASN A 172 -13.46 -13.12 -10.52
CA ASN A 172 -13.80 -14.03 -9.41
C ASN A 172 -14.02 -13.31 -8.08
N GLY A 173 -13.62 -12.04 -7.99
CA GLY A 173 -13.54 -11.30 -6.73
C GLY A 173 -12.34 -11.71 -5.88
N ASP A 174 -12.21 -11.03 -4.74
CA ASP A 174 -11.10 -11.11 -3.81
C ASP A 174 -11.33 -12.10 -2.64
N ASP A 175 -12.38 -12.93 -2.68
CA ASP A 175 -12.64 -13.91 -1.59
C ASP A 175 -11.84 -15.20 -1.82
N ASN A 176 -11.02 -15.59 -0.85
CA ASN A 176 -10.15 -16.79 -0.92
C ASN A 176 -9.43 -16.95 -2.27
N TRP A 177 -9.07 -15.82 -2.89
CA TRP A 177 -8.66 -15.76 -4.29
C TRP A 177 -7.43 -16.61 -4.56
N LEU A 178 -6.47 -16.65 -3.63
CA LEU A 178 -5.22 -17.39 -3.80
C LEU A 178 -5.47 -18.91 -3.81
N THR A 179 -6.37 -19.40 -2.94
CA THR A 179 -6.81 -20.80 -2.94
C THR A 179 -7.59 -21.13 -4.20
N ALA A 180 -8.43 -20.21 -4.69
CA ALA A 180 -9.16 -20.39 -5.93
C ALA A 180 -8.23 -20.46 -7.16
N MET A 181 -7.19 -19.61 -7.22
CA MET A 181 -6.16 -19.67 -8.26
C MET A 181 -5.35 -20.98 -8.21
N GLU A 182 -4.97 -21.45 -7.01
CA GLU A 182 -4.26 -22.73 -6.85
C GLU A 182 -5.10 -23.92 -7.36
N ARG A 183 -6.41 -23.91 -7.11
CA ARG A 183 -7.33 -24.93 -7.63
C ARG A 183 -7.50 -24.84 -9.14
N ALA A 184 -7.55 -23.63 -9.71
CA ALA A 184 -7.67 -23.42 -11.14
C ALA A 184 -6.42 -23.88 -11.90
N THR A 185 -5.23 -23.59 -11.37
CA THR A 185 -3.94 -23.87 -12.04
C THR A 185 -3.50 -25.33 -11.98
N THR A 186 -3.99 -26.10 -11.01
CA THR A 186 -3.67 -27.54 -10.88
C THR A 186 -4.59 -28.46 -11.71
N ASN A 187 -5.46 -27.89 -12.57
CA ASN A 187 -6.50 -28.61 -13.33
C ASN A 187 -7.37 -29.53 -12.45
N GLY A 188 -7.46 -29.27 -11.14
CA GLY A 188 -8.14 -30.13 -10.18
C GLY A 188 -7.54 -31.55 -10.00
N GLN A 189 -6.39 -31.85 -10.62
CA GLN A 189 -5.78 -33.18 -10.59
C GLN A 189 -4.72 -33.36 -9.49
N GLY A 190 -4.30 -32.27 -8.83
CA GLY A 190 -3.46 -32.31 -7.64
C GLY A 190 -4.27 -32.11 -6.36
N THR A 191 -3.80 -32.66 -5.23
CA THR A 191 -4.19 -32.14 -3.91
C THR A 191 -3.70 -30.70 -3.83
N ALA A 192 -4.59 -29.74 -4.05
CA ALA A 192 -4.27 -28.34 -3.83
C ALA A 192 -3.80 -28.19 -2.38
N GLU A 193 -2.52 -27.87 -2.18
CA GLU A 193 -2.05 -27.45 -0.87
C GLU A 193 -2.65 -26.07 -0.63
N GLU A 194 -3.61 -25.98 0.29
CA GLU A 194 -4.28 -24.71 0.55
C GLU A 194 -3.25 -23.69 1.07
N PRO A 195 -2.95 -22.63 0.29
CA PRO A 195 -1.95 -21.67 0.70
C PRO A 195 -2.49 -20.86 1.87
N SER A 196 -1.76 -20.85 2.99
CA SER A 196 -2.18 -20.14 4.21
C SER A 196 -1.46 -18.79 4.35
N CYS A 197 -1.42 -18.00 3.28
CA CYS A 197 -0.68 -16.72 3.28
C CYS A 197 -1.28 -15.65 4.21
N GLY A 198 -2.54 -15.80 4.59
CA GLY A 198 -3.26 -14.89 5.48
C GLY A 198 -2.87 -14.99 6.97
N VAL A 199 -1.98 -15.90 7.35
CA VAL A 199 -1.57 -16.10 8.74
C VAL A 199 -0.09 -15.75 8.87
N ILE A 200 0.26 -14.90 9.85
CA ILE A 200 1.65 -14.59 10.20
C ILE A 200 2.35 -15.90 10.61
N GLU A 201 3.62 -16.09 10.22
CA GLU A 201 4.38 -17.35 10.43
C GLU A 201 3.87 -18.58 9.67
N SER A 202 3.05 -18.40 8.63
CA SER A 202 2.62 -19.52 7.80
C SER A 202 3.75 -20.08 6.93
N ALA A 203 4.01 -21.38 7.07
CA ALA A 203 5.04 -22.06 6.28
C ALA A 203 4.65 -22.26 4.81
N ASN A 204 3.36 -22.23 4.46
CA ASN A 204 2.85 -22.70 3.15
C ASN A 204 2.64 -21.60 2.10
N CYS A 205 3.21 -20.42 2.33
CA CYS A 205 2.98 -19.27 1.47
C CYS A 205 3.93 -19.18 0.25
N TYR A 206 5.08 -19.88 0.29
CA TYR A 206 6.01 -19.93 -0.84
C TYR A 206 5.64 -20.99 -1.87
N PRO A 207 6.01 -20.80 -3.16
CA PRO A 207 5.92 -21.87 -4.15
C PRO A 207 6.94 -22.97 -3.82
N PHE A 208 6.46 -24.20 -3.61
CA PHE A 208 7.31 -25.38 -3.36
C PHE A 208 7.66 -26.16 -4.63
N LYS A 209 6.93 -25.93 -5.72
CA LYS A 209 7.13 -26.58 -7.02
C LYS A 209 8.01 -25.71 -7.91
N ASP A 210 8.61 -26.32 -8.92
CA ASP A 210 9.34 -25.57 -9.95
C ASP A 210 8.38 -24.67 -10.72
N CYS A 211 8.86 -23.50 -11.15
CA CYS A 211 8.08 -22.53 -11.92
C CYS A 211 7.40 -23.15 -13.14
N ARG A 212 8.04 -24.14 -13.79
CA ARG A 212 7.51 -24.83 -14.97
C ARG A 212 6.34 -25.77 -14.66
N GLU A 213 6.10 -26.07 -13.39
CA GLU A 213 4.98 -26.91 -12.94
C GLU A 213 3.70 -26.09 -12.71
N PHE A 214 3.76 -24.77 -12.80
CA PHE A 214 2.60 -23.88 -12.70
C PHE A 214 1.99 -23.63 -14.08
N THR A 215 0.68 -23.80 -14.20
CA THR A 215 -0.07 -23.51 -15.44
C THR A 215 -1.25 -22.59 -15.10
N PRO A 216 -1.21 -21.29 -15.46
CA PRO A 216 -0.16 -20.62 -16.21
C PRO A 216 1.08 -20.29 -15.32
N THR A 217 2.22 -19.99 -15.94
CA THR A 217 3.51 -19.78 -15.25
C THR A 217 3.49 -18.52 -14.38
N GLU A 218 2.70 -17.53 -14.77
CA GLU A 218 2.38 -16.29 -14.07
C GLU A 218 1.99 -16.55 -12.61
N PHE A 219 1.27 -17.64 -12.35
CA PHE A 219 0.83 -18.00 -11.00
C PHE A 219 2.01 -18.33 -10.06
N TYR A 220 3.12 -18.85 -10.59
CA TYR A 220 4.34 -19.04 -9.80
C TYR A 220 4.81 -17.72 -9.17
N TYR A 221 4.80 -16.62 -9.94
CA TYR A 221 5.22 -15.31 -9.48
C TYR A 221 4.20 -14.69 -8.50
N VAL A 222 2.91 -14.96 -8.68
CA VAL A 222 1.87 -14.62 -7.68
C VAL A 222 2.16 -15.33 -6.35
N ARG A 223 2.46 -16.62 -6.37
CA ARG A 223 2.83 -17.38 -5.16
C ARG A 223 4.15 -16.89 -4.55
N LEU A 224 5.14 -16.58 -5.37
CA LEU A 224 6.43 -16.05 -4.92
C LEU A 224 6.26 -14.72 -4.17
N VAL A 225 5.55 -13.76 -4.77
CA VAL A 225 5.26 -12.46 -4.13
C VAL A 225 4.40 -12.62 -2.89
N SER A 226 3.40 -13.51 -2.92
CA SER A 226 2.59 -13.82 -1.75
C SER A 226 3.46 -14.29 -0.58
N GLY A 227 4.41 -15.21 -0.87
CA GLY A 227 5.40 -15.68 0.08
C GLY A 227 6.25 -14.55 0.66
N LEU A 228 6.80 -13.68 -0.22
CA LEU A 228 7.62 -12.54 0.18
C LEU A 228 6.85 -11.59 1.11
N ILE A 229 5.59 -11.29 0.79
CA ILE A 229 4.71 -10.48 1.65
C ILE A 229 4.54 -11.16 3.01
N ASN A 230 4.22 -12.45 3.06
CA ASN A 230 4.02 -13.15 4.33
C ASN A 230 5.29 -13.20 5.19
N GLN A 231 6.44 -13.53 4.60
CA GLN A 231 7.74 -13.50 5.29
C GLN A 231 8.05 -12.12 5.85
N PHE A 232 7.74 -11.10 5.07
CA PHE A 232 7.94 -9.74 5.46
C PHE A 232 7.07 -9.32 6.64
N PHE A 233 5.76 -9.59 6.59
CA PHE A 233 4.86 -9.35 7.73
C PHE A 233 5.29 -10.13 8.98
N THR A 234 5.84 -11.33 8.81
CA THR A 234 6.41 -12.12 9.90
C THR A 234 7.64 -11.45 10.52
N ARG A 235 8.62 -11.05 9.71
CA ARG A 235 9.80 -10.32 10.22
C ARG A 235 9.42 -8.99 10.85
N ALA A 236 8.50 -8.25 10.25
CA ALA A 236 7.99 -7.00 10.79
C ALA A 236 7.31 -7.22 12.15
N HIS A 237 6.49 -8.27 12.27
CA HIS A 237 5.85 -8.65 13.52
C HIS A 237 6.87 -8.94 14.63
N GLU A 238 7.87 -9.79 14.36
CA GLU A 238 8.94 -10.13 15.31
C GLU A 238 9.71 -8.87 15.76
N LYS A 239 10.13 -8.03 14.79
CA LYS A 239 10.87 -6.80 15.09
C LYS A 239 10.02 -5.79 15.86
N PHE A 240 8.74 -5.72 15.55
CA PHE A 240 7.82 -4.85 16.24
C PHE A 240 7.65 -5.24 17.71
N GLN A 241 7.60 -6.54 18.02
CA GLN A 241 7.60 -7.02 19.40
C GLN A 241 8.88 -6.64 20.14
N ASP A 242 10.05 -6.82 19.53
CA ASP A 242 11.33 -6.46 20.12
C ASP A 242 11.42 -4.96 20.43
N GLU A 243 11.01 -4.11 19.49
CA GLU A 243 11.05 -2.65 19.65
C GLU A 243 9.96 -2.12 20.58
N THR A 244 8.81 -2.81 20.68
CA THR A 244 7.80 -2.52 21.71
C THR A 244 8.40 -2.58 23.10
N ILE A 245 9.15 -3.65 23.38
CA ILE A 245 9.79 -3.86 24.68
C ILE A 245 10.81 -2.76 24.94
N ARG A 246 11.65 -2.43 23.95
CA ARG A 246 12.64 -1.35 24.07
C ARG A 246 12.00 0.01 24.33
N ASN A 247 10.90 0.33 23.65
CA ASN A 247 10.16 1.59 23.88
C ASN A 247 9.53 1.68 25.26
N ILE A 248 8.92 0.59 25.74
CA ILE A 248 8.37 0.56 27.10
C ILE A 248 9.48 0.83 28.14
N LEU A 249 10.69 0.34 27.90
CA LEU A 249 11.85 0.66 28.75
C LEU A 249 12.27 2.12 28.59
N ALA A 250 12.33 2.65 27.36
CA ALA A 250 12.71 4.02 27.08
C ALA A 250 11.78 5.06 27.73
N ILE A 251 10.47 4.80 27.83
CA ILE A 251 9.54 5.69 28.56
C ILE A 251 10.00 5.89 30.01
N ASN A 252 10.39 4.80 30.67
CA ASN A 252 10.81 4.88 32.07
C ASN A 252 12.04 5.77 32.23
N ASP A 253 12.99 5.65 31.28
CA ASP A 253 14.19 6.46 31.25
C ASP A 253 13.87 7.92 30.96
N ILE A 254 12.96 8.21 30.01
CA ILE A 254 12.54 9.58 29.68
C ILE A 254 11.88 10.25 30.89
N ILE A 255 10.97 9.56 31.58
CA ILE A 255 10.29 10.11 32.77
C ILE A 255 11.31 10.34 33.90
N ALA A 256 12.25 9.41 34.10
CA ALA A 256 13.27 9.52 35.15
C ALA A 256 14.27 10.67 34.89
N ASP A 257 14.59 10.89 33.61
CA ASP A 257 15.47 11.96 33.17
C ASP A 257 14.83 13.34 33.38
N PHE A 258 13.66 13.58 32.79
CA PHE A 258 13.06 14.92 32.75
C PHE A 258 12.15 15.24 33.93
N ARG A 259 11.71 14.24 34.70
CA ARG A 259 10.99 14.42 35.98
C ARG A 259 9.83 15.44 35.89
N PRO A 260 8.81 15.20 35.04
CA PRO A 260 7.68 16.13 34.90
C PRO A 260 7.00 16.37 36.25
N ASP A 261 6.53 17.59 36.50
CA ASP A 261 5.84 17.96 37.75
C ASP A 261 4.45 17.27 37.81
N PRO A 262 4.10 16.53 38.87
CA PRO A 262 2.83 15.82 38.93
C PRO A 262 1.62 16.76 38.98
N ALA A 263 1.82 18.04 39.30
CA ALA A 263 0.75 19.04 39.33
C ALA A 263 0.32 19.53 37.94
N HIS A 264 1.12 19.27 36.90
CA HIS A 264 0.81 19.71 35.54
C HIS A 264 0.18 18.57 34.75
N THR A 265 -1.02 18.81 34.21
CA THR A 265 -1.73 17.83 33.38
C THR A 265 -0.99 17.64 32.08
N ILE A 266 -0.58 16.40 31.79
CA ILE A 266 -0.11 16.02 30.47
C ILE A 266 -1.30 16.04 29.51
N ASP A 267 -1.14 16.68 28.35
CA ASP A 267 -2.16 16.68 27.31
C ASP A 267 -2.46 15.23 26.89
N PRO A 268 -3.70 14.73 26.99
CA PRO A 268 -4.01 13.36 26.57
C PRO A 268 -3.78 13.11 25.07
N ASN A 269 -3.71 14.16 24.23
CA ASN A 269 -3.39 14.06 22.81
C ASN A 269 -1.90 13.79 22.54
N ILE A 270 -1.07 13.75 23.57
CA ILE A 270 0.37 13.62 23.45
C ILE A 270 0.81 12.30 22.81
N PHE A 271 0.07 11.22 23.08
CA PHE A 271 0.30 9.93 22.46
C PHE A 271 -0.23 9.89 21.01
N ARG A 272 -1.17 10.77 20.65
CA ARG A 272 -1.58 10.97 19.25
C ARG A 272 -0.43 11.52 18.42
N THR A 273 0.32 12.47 18.97
CA THR A 273 1.53 13.03 18.33
C THR A 273 2.63 11.97 18.19
N ALA A 274 2.84 11.13 19.22
CA ALA A 274 3.79 10.02 19.16
C ALA A 274 3.37 8.93 18.15
N GLY A 275 2.08 8.60 18.06
CA GLY A 275 1.55 7.69 17.03
C GLY A 275 1.66 8.26 15.61
N GLY A 276 1.51 9.59 15.48
CA GLY A 276 1.83 10.33 14.27
C GLY A 276 3.29 10.17 13.86
N ALA A 277 4.24 10.25 14.81
CA ALA A 277 5.68 10.11 14.57
C ALA A 277 6.04 8.90 13.70
N ALA A 278 5.49 7.73 14.07
CA ALA A 278 5.78 6.49 13.37
C ALA A 278 5.22 6.45 11.95
N SER A 279 4.14 7.19 11.69
CA SER A 279 3.61 7.40 10.33
C SER A 279 4.45 8.25 9.41
N MET A 280 5.50 8.86 9.96
CA MET A 280 6.28 9.89 9.31
C MET A 280 7.74 9.48 9.13
N ALA A 281 8.18 8.37 9.73
CA ALA A 281 9.46 7.72 9.43
C ALA A 281 9.60 7.45 7.91
N ASP A 282 8.50 7.10 7.22
CA ASP A 282 8.46 6.99 5.75
C ASP A 282 8.90 8.27 5.03
N LYS A 283 8.33 9.43 5.41
CA LYS A 283 8.67 10.72 4.79
C LYS A 283 10.13 11.08 5.01
N ILE A 284 10.66 10.82 6.20
CA ILE A 284 12.05 11.15 6.55
C ILE A 284 13.04 10.23 5.82
N ILE A 285 12.71 8.95 5.69
CA ILE A 285 13.51 7.99 4.92
C ILE A 285 13.48 8.34 3.42
N LYS A 286 12.33 8.78 2.90
CA LYS A 286 12.19 9.27 1.51
C LYS A 286 12.97 10.58 1.26
N LEU A 287 13.12 11.44 2.27
CA LEU A 287 13.82 12.72 2.17
C LEU A 287 15.33 12.63 2.47
N GLY A 288 15.74 11.70 3.33
CA GLY A 288 17.07 11.68 3.95
C GLY A 288 18.18 11.16 3.04
N GLN A 289 18.01 10.03 2.35
CA GLN A 289 19.08 9.42 1.56
C GLN A 289 18.50 8.55 0.44
N ASN A 290 18.87 8.86 -0.82
CA ASN A 290 18.67 8.08 -2.04
C ASN A 290 17.30 7.42 -2.22
N ARG A 291 16.59 7.80 -3.29
CA ARG A 291 15.32 7.22 -3.81
C ARG A 291 15.30 5.68 -4.02
N ALA A 292 16.32 4.95 -3.59
CA ALA A 292 16.52 3.51 -3.73
C ALA A 292 15.80 2.65 -2.67
N LEU A 293 15.24 3.23 -1.60
CA LEU A 293 14.54 2.47 -0.54
C LEU A 293 13.09 2.05 -0.89
N GLY A 294 12.69 2.16 -2.17
CA GLY A 294 11.32 2.02 -2.69
C GLY A 294 10.35 1.13 -1.86
N PRO A 295 10.61 -0.18 -1.72
CA PRO A 295 9.70 -1.10 -1.03
C PRO A 295 9.57 -0.86 0.47
N LEU A 296 10.66 -0.45 1.13
CA LEU A 296 10.74 -0.24 2.57
C LEU A 296 10.01 1.05 2.96
N ALA A 297 10.18 2.10 2.15
CA ALA A 297 9.54 3.37 2.41
C ALA A 297 8.01 3.24 2.30
N ASP A 298 7.51 2.65 1.20
CA ASP A 298 6.08 2.42 1.03
C ASP A 298 5.47 1.54 2.14
N PHE A 299 6.26 0.63 2.71
CA PHE A 299 5.86 -0.12 3.89
C PHE A 299 5.83 0.69 5.18
N LEU A 300 6.84 1.52 5.45
CA LEU A 300 6.81 2.38 6.63
C LEU A 300 5.65 3.37 6.53
N GLY A 301 5.27 3.75 5.31
CA GLY A 301 4.04 4.47 5.05
C GLY A 301 2.81 3.65 5.44
N LEU A 302 2.81 2.34 5.15
CA LEU A 302 1.76 1.40 5.53
C LEU A 302 1.66 1.16 7.04
N ILE A 303 2.74 0.74 7.71
CA ILE A 303 2.79 0.61 9.18
C ILE A 303 2.43 1.93 9.83
N GLY A 304 2.97 2.99 9.29
CA GLY A 304 2.70 4.34 9.67
C GLY A 304 1.23 4.69 9.67
N ALA A 305 0.57 4.47 8.53
CA ALA A 305 -0.86 4.67 8.38
C ALA A 305 -1.66 3.83 9.38
N ILE A 306 -1.26 2.57 9.61
CA ILE A 306 -1.88 1.69 10.61
C ILE A 306 -1.78 2.30 12.01
N MET A 307 -0.58 2.71 12.43
CA MET A 307 -0.37 3.31 13.75
C MET A 307 -1.09 4.64 13.91
N GLY A 308 -1.14 5.47 12.87
CA GLY A 308 -1.88 6.73 12.87
C GLY A 308 -3.38 6.51 13.06
N ILE A 309 -3.97 5.53 12.37
CA ILE A 309 -5.38 5.15 12.52
C ILE A 309 -5.65 4.61 13.93
N VAL A 310 -4.78 3.75 14.46
CA VAL A 310 -4.93 3.18 15.80
C VAL A 310 -4.82 4.29 16.86
N GLY A 311 -3.77 5.11 16.81
CA GLY A 311 -3.51 6.18 17.76
C GLY A 311 -4.60 7.25 17.76
N GLY A 312 -5.18 7.57 16.60
CA GLY A 312 -6.28 8.53 16.48
C GLY A 312 -7.60 8.07 17.10
N ASN A 313 -7.79 6.76 17.31
CA ASN A 313 -9.04 6.18 17.83
C ASN A 313 -8.99 5.82 19.32
N LEU A 314 -7.88 6.08 20.00
CA LEU A 314 -7.76 5.80 21.44
C LEU A 314 -8.36 6.94 22.26
N PRO A 315 -9.29 6.67 23.20
CA PRO A 315 -9.87 7.71 24.05
C PRO A 315 -8.78 8.31 24.94
N GLY A 316 -8.73 9.65 25.01
CA GLY A 316 -7.87 10.36 25.95
C GLY A 316 -8.33 10.11 27.40
N SER A 317 -7.39 9.92 28.31
CA SER A 317 -7.67 9.80 29.74
C SER A 317 -7.83 11.18 30.39
N GLU A 318 -8.69 11.25 31.40
CA GLU A 318 -8.91 12.46 32.20
C GLU A 318 -8.16 12.30 33.54
N VAL A 319 -7.10 13.10 33.70
CA VAL A 319 -6.31 13.33 34.94
C VAL A 319 -5.09 12.41 35.17
N PHE A 320 -3.93 13.04 35.43
CA PHE A 320 -2.61 12.40 35.50
C PHE A 320 -1.82 12.76 36.78
N ASP A 321 -1.44 11.75 37.56
CA ASP A 321 -0.30 11.73 38.49
C ASP A 321 0.93 11.16 37.74
N ILE A 322 2.19 11.50 38.03
CA ILE A 322 3.37 10.97 37.29
C ILE A 322 3.40 9.44 37.23
N GLU A 323 3.06 8.78 38.34
CA GLU A 323 3.03 7.31 38.34
C GLU A 323 1.85 6.78 37.50
N ALA A 324 0.75 7.54 37.45
CA ALA A 324 -0.34 7.29 36.52
C ALA A 324 0.05 7.61 35.06
N VAL A 325 0.82 8.67 34.78
CA VAL A 325 1.39 9.00 33.46
C VAL A 325 2.26 7.86 32.99
N ARG A 326 3.14 7.35 33.85
CA ARG A 326 4.00 6.22 33.51
C ARG A 326 3.17 4.99 33.18
N ASN A 327 2.27 4.60 34.08
CA ASN A 327 1.44 3.41 33.89
C ASN A 327 0.53 3.54 32.66
N GLU A 328 0.02 4.75 32.41
CA GLU A 328 -0.83 5.04 31.26
C GLU A 328 -0.03 5.12 29.96
N ALA A 329 1.16 5.74 29.94
CA ALA A 329 2.04 5.75 28.78
C ALA A 329 2.40 4.33 28.36
N VAL A 330 2.75 3.48 29.33
CA VAL A 330 3.03 2.06 29.09
C VAL A 330 1.78 1.34 28.60
N ALA A 331 0.62 1.55 29.24
CA ALA A 331 -0.64 0.91 28.84
C ALA A 331 -1.09 1.36 27.44
N HIS A 332 -0.94 2.65 27.13
CA HIS A 332 -1.30 3.27 25.86
C HIS A 332 -0.40 2.77 24.75
N LEU A 333 0.93 2.81 24.94
CA LEU A 333 1.86 2.22 23.99
C LEU A 333 1.56 0.75 23.78
N LYS A 334 1.42 -0.03 24.85
CA LYS A 334 1.06 -1.45 24.75
C LYS A 334 -0.20 -1.65 23.91
N LYS A 335 -1.23 -0.83 24.11
CA LYS A 335 -2.46 -0.87 23.31
C LYS A 335 -2.24 -0.49 21.85
N VAL A 336 -1.43 0.53 21.57
CA VAL A 336 -1.02 0.88 20.19
C VAL A 336 -0.31 -0.29 19.53
N PHE A 337 0.61 -0.94 20.23
CA PHE A 337 1.35 -2.10 19.74
C PHE A 337 0.42 -3.31 19.50
N GLU A 338 -0.48 -3.61 20.44
CA GLU A 338 -1.47 -4.69 20.31
C GLU A 338 -2.42 -4.47 19.13
N GLU A 339 -2.97 -3.26 18.97
CA GLU A 339 -3.87 -2.93 17.87
C GLU A 339 -3.13 -2.83 16.53
N THR A 340 -1.87 -2.37 16.51
CA THR A 340 -1.03 -2.40 15.31
C THR A 340 -0.75 -3.84 14.90
N ASN A 341 -0.41 -4.71 15.84
CA ASN A 341 -0.22 -6.14 15.58
C ASN A 341 -1.50 -6.79 15.01
N LYS A 342 -2.63 -6.54 15.65
CA LYS A 342 -3.94 -7.02 15.17
C LYS A 342 -4.27 -6.47 13.79
N SER A 343 -3.96 -5.21 13.52
CA SER A 343 -4.16 -4.57 12.22
C SER A 343 -3.29 -5.20 11.14
N MET A 344 -2.01 -5.49 11.43
CA MET A 344 -1.12 -6.23 10.50
C MET A 344 -1.66 -7.62 10.19
N ALA A 345 -2.10 -8.37 11.21
CA ALA A 345 -2.71 -9.68 11.02
C ALA A 345 -4.00 -9.61 10.20
N ASN A 346 -4.86 -8.63 10.49
CA ASN A 346 -6.10 -8.40 9.77
C ASN A 346 -5.85 -8.00 8.31
N LEU A 347 -4.89 -7.13 8.06
CA LEU A 347 -4.48 -6.73 6.72
C LEU A 347 -3.98 -7.93 5.93
N LEU A 348 -3.06 -8.72 6.50
CA LEU A 348 -2.50 -9.90 5.85
C LEU A 348 -3.60 -10.92 5.50
N ALA A 349 -4.47 -11.20 6.47
CA ALA A 349 -5.59 -12.12 6.27
C ALA A 349 -6.59 -11.59 5.23
N ARG A 350 -6.90 -10.29 5.25
CA ARG A 350 -7.78 -9.65 4.26
C ARG A 350 -7.18 -9.67 2.86
N LEU A 351 -5.89 -9.38 2.74
CA LEU A 351 -5.13 -9.36 1.49
C LEU A 351 -5.14 -10.72 0.80
N PHE A 352 -5.09 -11.81 1.57
CA PHE A 352 -5.18 -13.18 1.04
C PHE A 352 -6.60 -13.77 1.11
N GLY A 353 -7.61 -12.90 1.14
CA GLY A 353 -8.99 -13.24 0.80
C GLY A 353 -9.90 -13.63 1.96
N ASN A 354 -9.53 -13.39 3.22
CA ASN A 354 -10.46 -13.58 4.34
C ASN A 354 -11.43 -12.38 4.45
N LYS A 355 -12.59 -12.46 3.79
CA LYS A 355 -13.62 -11.41 3.82
C LYS A 355 -14.34 -11.22 5.15
N ASN A 356 -14.17 -12.15 6.09
CA ASN A 356 -14.78 -12.01 7.42
C ASN A 356 -14.08 -10.95 8.27
N ILE A 357 -12.92 -10.45 7.82
CA ILE A 357 -12.17 -9.41 8.49
C ILE A 357 -12.58 -8.07 7.91
N ASP A 358 -13.10 -7.21 8.78
CA ASP A 358 -13.45 -5.82 8.46
C ASP A 358 -12.18 -4.97 8.34
N TYR A 359 -11.58 -4.99 7.16
CA TYR A 359 -10.44 -4.16 6.78
C TYR A 359 -10.60 -3.67 5.34
N SER A 360 -10.49 -2.36 5.14
CA SER A 360 -10.69 -1.72 3.83
C SER A 360 -9.37 -1.62 3.07
N LEU A 361 -9.15 -2.53 2.12
CA LEU A 361 -7.98 -2.47 1.22
C LEU A 361 -8.03 -1.24 0.31
N SER A 362 -9.22 -0.82 -0.14
CA SER A 362 -9.37 0.41 -0.94
C SER A 362 -9.03 1.65 -0.13
N GLY A 363 -9.48 1.73 1.13
CA GLY A 363 -9.13 2.83 2.02
C GLY A 363 -7.63 2.91 2.28
N LEU A 364 -6.95 1.76 2.34
CA LEU A 364 -5.50 1.69 2.43
C LEU A 364 -4.82 2.24 1.16
N VAL A 365 -5.23 1.76 -0.01
CA VAL A 365 -4.72 2.23 -1.31
C VAL A 365 -4.93 3.73 -1.49
N ASP A 366 -6.09 4.26 -1.10
CA ASP A 366 -6.35 5.70 -1.14
C ASP A 366 -5.44 6.49 -0.18
N GLY A 367 -5.13 5.90 0.99
CA GLY A 367 -4.14 6.45 1.92
C GLY A 367 -2.75 6.52 1.28
N MET A 368 -2.33 5.46 0.61
CA MET A 368 -1.07 5.41 -0.13
C MET A 368 -1.00 6.46 -1.24
N LYS A 369 -2.09 6.64 -2.01
CA LYS A 369 -2.20 7.70 -3.03
C LYS A 369 -2.02 9.09 -2.43
N ARG A 370 -2.71 9.38 -1.31
CA ARG A 370 -2.54 10.66 -0.59
C ARG A 370 -1.13 10.84 -0.07
N GLY A 371 -0.43 9.74 0.25
CA GLY A 371 0.99 9.71 0.61
C GLY A 371 1.96 9.90 -0.57
N GLY A 372 1.47 10.06 -1.79
CA GLY A 372 2.29 10.29 -2.99
C GLY A 372 2.87 9.02 -3.62
N ILE A 373 2.38 7.84 -3.24
CA ILE A 373 2.78 6.57 -3.86
C ILE A 373 2.14 6.49 -5.25
N GLN A 374 2.97 6.32 -6.28
CA GLN A 374 2.50 6.10 -7.65
C GLN A 374 2.04 4.65 -7.79
N LEU A 375 0.77 4.46 -8.16
CA LEU A 375 0.21 3.13 -8.38
C LEU A 375 0.35 2.69 -9.83
N VAL A 376 0.31 1.37 -10.04
CA VAL A 376 0.38 0.75 -11.37
C VAL A 376 -0.84 1.12 -12.22
N ALA A 377 -2.03 1.15 -11.63
CA ALA A 377 -3.28 1.58 -12.27
C ALA A 377 -4.34 1.94 -11.22
N ASP A 378 -5.18 2.94 -11.50
CA ASP A 378 -6.17 3.46 -10.55
C ASP A 378 -7.45 2.63 -10.46
N ASP A 379 -7.74 1.83 -11.47
CA ASP A 379 -8.94 1.01 -11.65
C ASP A 379 -8.74 -0.46 -11.26
N TRP A 380 -7.53 -0.83 -10.83
CA TRP A 380 -7.21 -2.19 -10.40
C TRP A 380 -7.81 -2.53 -9.03
N ASP A 381 -8.00 -3.83 -8.79
CA ASP A 381 -8.38 -4.33 -7.48
C ASP A 381 -7.31 -3.93 -6.45
N PRO A 382 -7.69 -3.45 -5.26
CA PRO A 382 -6.73 -3.07 -4.23
C PRO A 382 -5.71 -4.16 -3.88
N THR A 383 -6.12 -5.44 -3.96
CA THR A 383 -5.23 -6.59 -3.75
C THR A 383 -4.16 -6.66 -4.85
N ALA A 384 -4.55 -6.52 -6.12
CA ALA A 384 -3.60 -6.51 -7.24
C ALA A 384 -2.65 -5.33 -7.15
N ILE A 385 -3.14 -4.15 -6.78
CA ILE A 385 -2.32 -2.95 -6.55
C ILE A 385 -1.27 -3.23 -5.47
N ILE A 386 -1.69 -3.74 -4.32
CA ILE A 386 -0.79 -4.04 -3.20
C ILE A 386 0.24 -5.09 -3.62
N LEU A 387 -0.17 -6.20 -4.24
CA LEU A 387 0.77 -7.25 -4.70
C LEU A 387 1.69 -6.78 -5.82
N SER A 388 1.32 -5.75 -6.57
CA SER A 388 2.16 -5.17 -7.64
C SER A 388 3.18 -4.15 -7.15
N MET A 389 3.20 -3.85 -5.85
CA MET A 389 4.29 -3.08 -5.25
C MET A 389 5.61 -3.86 -5.39
N ALA A 390 6.72 -3.16 -5.19
CA ALA A 390 8.06 -3.70 -5.36
C ALA A 390 8.48 -4.68 -4.24
N TRP A 391 7.72 -5.75 -4.00
CA TRP A 391 8.08 -6.79 -3.03
C TRP A 391 9.29 -7.62 -3.45
N MET A 392 9.51 -7.73 -4.76
CA MET A 392 10.70 -8.33 -5.33
C MET A 392 11.84 -7.32 -5.35
N GLY A 393 13.01 -7.75 -4.92
CA GLY A 393 14.16 -6.91 -4.59
C GLY A 393 15.23 -7.81 -3.97
N ASP A 394 16.48 -7.34 -3.89
CA ASP A 394 17.49 -7.92 -2.98
C ASP A 394 17.05 -7.63 -1.52
N SER A 395 15.96 -8.28 -1.10
CA SER A 395 15.30 -8.19 0.19
C SER A 395 16.12 -8.84 1.31
N GLU A 396 17.21 -9.54 0.97
CA GLU A 396 18.24 -9.94 1.93
C GLU A 396 18.96 -8.72 2.57
N SER A 397 18.78 -7.50 2.04
CA SER A 397 19.44 -6.29 2.55
C SER A 397 18.50 -5.22 3.14
N VAL A 398 17.18 -5.43 3.11
CA VAL A 398 16.26 -4.45 3.72
C VAL A 398 16.31 -4.63 5.23
N ASP A 399 17.21 -3.90 5.88
CA ASP A 399 17.30 -3.88 7.33
C ASP A 399 16.11 -3.12 7.92
N LEU A 400 15.01 -3.87 8.09
CA LEU A 400 13.85 -3.44 8.86
C LEU A 400 14.24 -2.98 10.27
N THR A 401 15.36 -3.49 10.82
CA THR A 401 15.83 -3.12 12.15
C THR A 401 16.21 -1.65 12.18
N ASP A 402 16.99 -1.15 11.22
CA ASP A 402 17.43 0.24 11.20
C ASP A 402 16.25 1.20 11.03
N SER A 403 15.33 0.87 10.12
CA SER A 403 14.15 1.70 9.86
C SER A 403 13.16 1.72 11.01
N LEU A 404 12.91 0.56 11.63
CA LEU A 404 12.04 0.49 12.79
C LEU A 404 12.71 1.16 14.00
N SER A 405 14.02 0.96 14.20
CA SER A 405 14.80 1.64 15.25
C SER A 405 14.75 3.16 15.07
N GLU A 406 14.79 3.65 13.82
CA GLU A 406 14.67 5.07 13.51
C GLU A 406 13.25 5.59 13.79
N ALA A 407 12.20 4.86 13.41
CA ALA A 407 10.83 5.20 13.76
C ALA A 407 10.62 5.25 15.28
N VAL A 408 11.18 4.28 15.99
CA VAL A 408 11.20 4.18 17.45
C VAL A 408 11.95 5.35 18.08
N ARG A 409 13.13 5.71 17.55
CA ARG A 409 13.88 6.90 17.97
C ARG A 409 13.02 8.15 17.84
N GLN A 410 12.34 8.33 16.72
CA GLN A 410 11.45 9.48 16.52
C GLN A 410 10.25 9.46 17.47
N MET A 411 9.63 8.31 17.73
CA MET A 411 8.58 8.19 18.75
C MET A 411 9.09 8.65 20.13
N ASN A 412 10.29 8.25 20.52
CA ASN A 412 10.93 8.68 21.76
C ASN A 412 11.19 10.19 21.76
N GLN A 413 11.66 10.77 20.66
CA GLN A 413 11.83 12.22 20.54
C GLN A 413 10.49 12.96 20.66
N GLY A 414 9.45 12.49 19.98
CA GLY A 414 8.10 13.03 20.09
C GLY A 414 7.60 13.01 21.54
N LEU A 415 7.82 11.90 22.25
CA LEU A 415 7.49 11.74 23.68
C LEU A 415 8.31 12.68 24.60
N VAL A 416 9.58 12.91 24.29
CA VAL A 416 10.40 13.88 25.02
C VAL A 416 9.86 15.30 24.82
N GLY A 417 9.60 15.74 23.57
CA GLY A 417 9.06 17.08 23.30
C GLY A 417 7.70 17.30 23.97
N ALA A 418 6.88 16.27 23.95
CA ALA A 418 5.67 16.13 24.73
C ALA A 418 5.85 16.39 26.25
N ILE A 419 6.77 15.66 26.88
CA ILE A 419 7.07 15.81 28.31
C ILE A 419 7.61 17.21 28.60
N LEU A 420 8.46 17.76 27.73
CA LEU A 420 8.92 19.14 27.85
C LEU A 420 7.74 20.13 27.85
N LYS A 421 6.74 19.94 26.98
CA LYS A 421 5.52 20.76 26.99
C LYS A 421 4.78 20.64 28.31
N ALA A 422 4.56 19.42 28.80
CA ALA A 422 3.88 19.18 30.07
C ALA A 422 4.62 19.81 31.27
N MET A 423 5.95 19.92 31.19
CA MET A 423 6.78 20.64 32.16
C MET A 423 6.70 22.17 32.05
N GLY A 424 5.84 22.70 31.17
CA GLY A 424 5.75 24.13 30.88
C GLY A 424 6.98 24.68 30.18
N ARG A 425 7.72 23.84 29.43
CA ARG A 425 8.84 24.31 28.62
C ARG A 425 8.33 24.91 27.31
N LEU A 426 8.99 25.98 26.89
CA LEU A 426 8.77 26.69 25.65
C LEU A 426 10.09 26.91 24.91
N VAL A 427 10.02 27.09 23.61
CA VAL A 427 11.14 27.56 22.78
C VAL A 427 11.12 29.08 22.78
N LEU A 428 12.18 29.68 23.32
CA LEU A 428 12.41 31.12 23.33
C LEU A 428 13.36 31.48 22.19
N VAL A 429 12.99 32.50 21.43
CA VAL A 429 13.81 33.07 20.36
C VAL A 429 14.17 34.49 20.71
N ILE A 430 15.46 34.77 20.81
CA ILE A 430 15.98 36.11 21.05
C ILE A 430 16.48 36.68 19.73
N LYS A 431 15.84 37.76 19.30
CA LYS A 431 16.17 38.49 18.07
C LYS A 431 17.29 39.50 18.33
N ASP A 432 17.97 39.90 17.25
CA ASP A 432 19.00 40.95 17.24
C ASP A 432 20.19 40.71 18.18
N LEU A 433 20.47 39.45 18.51
CA LEU A 433 21.64 39.07 19.31
C LEU A 433 22.87 38.91 18.40
N ASP A 434 23.97 39.60 18.70
CA ASP A 434 25.26 39.36 18.04
C ASP A 434 25.81 37.99 18.47
N GLN A 435 26.24 37.18 17.49
CA GLN A 435 26.79 35.84 17.69
C GLN A 435 28.08 35.86 18.52
N THR A 436 28.77 37.00 18.59
CA THR A 436 30.08 37.17 19.23
C THR A 436 30.00 37.34 20.75
N GLY A 437 29.60 36.30 21.48
CA GLY A 437 29.75 36.32 22.95
C GLY A 437 28.95 35.32 23.78
N TYR A 438 28.21 34.41 23.16
CA TYR A 438 27.25 33.56 23.87
C TYR A 438 27.60 32.08 23.73
N SER A 439 27.83 31.43 24.88
CA SER A 439 28.04 29.98 25.02
C SER A 439 27.13 29.39 26.09
N MET A 440 25.83 29.75 26.04
CA MET A 440 24.85 29.06 26.89
C MET A 440 24.64 27.66 26.33
N THR A 441 24.83 26.64 27.17
CA THR A 441 24.70 25.25 26.76
C THR A 441 23.31 24.98 26.21
N GLY A 442 23.23 24.39 25.01
CA GLY A 442 21.98 24.07 24.31
C GLY A 442 21.32 25.21 23.53
N ALA A 443 21.87 26.43 23.58
CA ALA A 443 21.46 27.51 22.69
C ALA A 443 21.97 27.26 21.26
N GLN A 444 21.15 27.59 20.25
CA GLN A 444 21.52 27.47 18.84
C GLN A 444 21.27 28.78 18.11
N PHE A 445 22.24 29.20 17.29
CA PHE A 445 22.10 30.40 16.47
C PHE A 445 21.69 30.00 15.06
N ILE A 446 20.47 30.34 14.66
CA ILE A 446 19.83 29.91 13.41
C ILE A 446 19.24 31.17 12.76
N ASP A 447 19.60 31.46 11.51
CA ASP A 447 19.05 32.59 10.74
C ASP A 447 19.10 33.96 11.47
N ASN A 448 20.22 34.25 12.14
CA ASN A 448 20.44 35.45 12.96
C ASN A 448 19.56 35.58 14.22
N GLU A 449 18.98 34.47 14.68
CA GLU A 449 18.20 34.42 15.91
C GLU A 449 18.78 33.36 16.87
N CYS A 450 18.71 33.62 18.17
CA CYS A 450 19.20 32.70 19.20
C CYS A 450 18.03 31.92 19.80
N TYR A 451 18.03 30.60 19.61
CA TYR A 451 17.00 29.67 20.10
C TYR A 451 17.44 28.98 21.36
N MET A 452 16.53 28.83 22.32
CA MET A 452 16.77 28.15 23.59
C MET A 452 15.49 27.59 24.22
N ILE A 453 15.60 26.63 25.13
CA ILE A 453 14.46 26.09 25.88
C ILE A 453 14.35 26.78 27.25
N SER A 454 13.15 27.25 27.60
CA SER A 454 12.87 27.97 28.85
C SER A 454 11.56 27.52 29.51
N LYS A 455 11.41 27.74 30.82
CA LYS A 455 10.13 27.65 31.57
C LYS A 455 9.25 28.90 31.43
N GLY A 456 9.68 29.87 30.61
CA GLY A 456 9.03 31.17 30.50
C GLY A 456 9.55 32.18 31.54
N TRP A 457 8.80 33.26 31.67
CA TRP A 457 9.19 34.42 32.47
C TRP A 457 8.70 34.26 33.91
N LEU A 458 9.64 34.06 34.84
CA LEU A 458 9.39 33.95 36.27
C LEU A 458 10.19 35.03 36.99
N ASP A 459 9.53 35.82 37.85
CA ASP A 459 10.17 36.83 38.70
C ASP A 459 11.08 37.83 37.97
N GLY A 460 10.73 38.22 36.75
CA GLY A 460 11.52 39.18 35.98
C GLY A 460 12.63 38.57 35.14
N GLN A 461 12.71 37.23 35.03
CA GLN A 461 13.78 36.54 34.31
C GLN A 461 13.26 35.31 33.56
N TYR A 462 13.95 34.93 32.49
CA TYR A 462 13.71 33.65 31.83
C TYR A 462 14.42 32.53 32.60
N ALA A 463 13.66 31.55 33.08
CA ALA A 463 14.24 30.36 33.68
C ALA A 463 14.62 29.37 32.57
N TYR A 464 15.91 29.24 32.28
CA TYR A 464 16.40 28.32 31.24
C TYR A 464 16.33 26.86 31.70
N MET A 465 16.34 25.94 30.74
CA MET A 465 16.56 24.53 31.02
C MET A 465 17.96 24.33 31.59
N ASP A 466 18.11 23.42 32.54
CA ASP A 466 19.43 23.16 33.12
C ASP A 466 20.36 22.49 32.10
N GLU A 467 21.66 22.61 32.36
CA GLU A 467 22.69 22.15 31.44
C GLU A 467 22.69 20.60 31.30
N GLU A 468 22.30 19.88 32.35
CA GLU A 468 22.28 18.42 32.33
C GLU A 468 21.12 17.91 31.47
N ASP A 469 19.90 18.42 31.66
CA ASP A 469 18.73 17.99 30.89
C ASP A 469 18.87 18.38 29.41
N ILE A 470 19.42 19.56 29.09
CA ILE A 470 19.54 19.99 27.69
C ILE A 470 20.57 19.17 26.90
N LYS A 471 21.59 18.59 27.56
CA LYS A 471 22.55 17.67 26.94
C LYS A 471 21.91 16.32 26.61
N LEU A 472 20.93 15.87 27.40
CA LEU A 472 20.23 14.60 27.14
C LEU A 472 19.55 14.59 25.77
N LEU A 473 19.04 15.73 25.30
CA LEU A 473 18.35 15.83 24.02
C LEU A 473 19.24 15.34 22.85
N PRO A 474 20.40 15.95 22.54
CA PRO A 474 21.27 15.44 21.49
C PRO A 474 22.04 14.17 21.90
N GLU A 475 22.51 14.05 23.15
CA GLU A 475 23.46 12.98 23.54
C GLU A 475 22.78 11.63 23.76
N LYS A 476 21.60 11.60 24.38
CA LYS A 476 20.88 10.36 24.72
C LYS A 476 19.74 10.10 23.75
N TYR A 477 18.99 11.13 23.39
CA TYR A 477 17.79 11.00 22.55
C TYR A 477 18.04 11.36 21.07
N GLY A 478 19.26 11.76 20.71
CA GLY A 478 19.68 11.97 19.33
C GLY A 478 18.97 13.11 18.61
N PHE A 479 18.52 14.14 19.32
CA PHE A 479 17.87 15.30 18.71
C PHE A 479 18.85 16.06 17.81
N ASP A 480 18.43 16.40 16.59
CA ASP A 480 19.02 17.51 15.86
C ASP A 480 18.40 18.79 16.42
N MET A 481 19.15 19.50 17.26
CA MET A 481 18.64 20.70 17.95
C MET A 481 18.25 21.82 16.98
N VAL A 482 18.89 21.92 15.81
CA VAL A 482 18.54 22.94 14.80
C VAL A 482 17.18 22.62 14.21
N GLU A 483 16.96 21.38 13.79
CA GLU A 483 15.70 20.95 13.21
C GLU A 483 14.57 20.92 14.24
N PHE A 484 14.86 20.58 15.51
CA PHE A 484 13.93 20.70 16.62
C PHE A 484 13.41 22.14 16.80
N TYR A 485 14.32 23.12 16.85
CA TYR A 485 13.93 24.52 17.04
C TYR A 485 13.16 25.10 15.85
N LYS A 486 13.58 24.78 14.62
CA LYS A 486 12.84 25.17 13.41
C LYS A 486 11.44 24.58 13.41
N ASN A 487 11.29 23.33 13.85
CA ASN A 487 10.01 22.64 13.86
C ASN A 487 9.03 23.24 14.89
N ALA A 488 9.53 23.58 16.09
CA ALA A 488 8.74 24.29 17.09
C ALA A 488 8.28 25.67 16.59
N LYS A 489 9.17 26.42 15.91
CA LYS A 489 8.83 27.69 15.26
C LYS A 489 7.79 27.51 14.16
N GLU A 490 8.01 26.56 13.25
CA GLU A 490 7.06 26.22 12.18
C GLU A 490 5.68 25.94 12.76
N CYS A 491 5.60 25.16 13.84
CA CYS A 491 4.33 24.86 14.47
C CYS A 491 3.60 26.10 14.98
N SER A 492 4.32 27.02 15.64
CA SER A 492 3.73 28.25 16.17
C SER A 492 3.16 29.16 15.08
N THR A 493 3.70 29.09 13.86
CA THR A 493 3.24 29.92 12.72
C THR A 493 2.01 29.36 12.01
N LEU A 494 1.71 28.08 12.20
CA LEU A 494 0.64 27.42 11.47
C LEU A 494 -0.76 27.73 12.02
N ASP A 495 -0.89 28.32 13.22
CA ASP A 495 -2.18 28.67 13.89
C ASP A 495 -3.25 27.56 13.79
N ILE A 496 -2.80 26.30 13.86
CA ILE A 496 -3.67 25.13 13.86
C ILE A 496 -3.45 24.39 15.17
N ASP A 497 -4.43 24.46 16.06
CA ASP A 497 -4.52 23.60 17.23
C ASP A 497 -4.62 22.12 16.78
N GLY A 498 -3.47 21.45 16.70
CA GLY A 498 -3.36 20.04 16.37
C GLY A 498 -3.33 19.73 14.88
N ALA A 499 -2.43 20.39 14.15
CA ALA A 499 -2.26 20.29 12.69
C ALA A 499 -2.39 18.88 12.11
N ASP A 500 -3.06 18.83 10.96
CA ASP A 500 -3.09 17.66 10.09
C ASP A 500 -1.64 17.34 9.63
N PRO A 501 -1.12 16.13 9.89
CA PRO A 501 0.23 15.71 9.45
C PRO A 501 0.43 15.71 7.92
N SER A 502 -0.62 16.04 7.15
CA SER A 502 -0.56 16.28 5.71
C SER A 502 0.08 17.62 5.31
N VAL A 503 0.19 18.60 6.22
CA VAL A 503 0.89 19.87 5.93
C VAL A 503 2.38 19.60 5.74
N GLY A 504 2.93 19.96 4.58
CA GLY A 504 4.36 19.80 4.29
C GLY A 504 5.22 20.57 5.30
N SER A 505 6.29 19.95 5.80
CA SER A 505 7.26 20.62 6.67
C SER A 505 8.48 21.08 5.88
N SER A 506 9.03 22.20 6.33
CA SER A 506 10.33 22.73 5.92
C SER A 506 11.51 22.10 6.68
N THR A 507 11.24 21.25 7.67
CA THR A 507 12.23 20.63 8.56
C THR A 507 12.40 19.13 8.29
N ALA A 508 13.43 18.53 8.90
CA ALA A 508 13.59 17.08 8.96
C ALA A 508 12.49 16.40 9.79
N TYR A 509 11.73 17.16 10.58
CA TYR A 509 10.59 16.69 11.34
C TYR A 509 9.27 17.05 10.66
N PRO A 510 8.18 16.35 10.94
CA PRO A 510 6.86 16.71 10.40
C PRO A 510 6.32 18.01 10.99
N ALA A 511 5.46 18.71 10.26
CA ALA A 511 4.91 19.99 10.73
C ALA A 511 4.22 19.79 12.09
N CYS A 512 4.52 20.65 13.06
CA CYS A 512 4.01 20.54 14.44
C CYS A 512 4.41 19.29 15.22
N PHE A 513 5.49 18.61 14.85
CA PHE A 513 5.98 17.46 15.59
C PHE A 513 6.35 17.81 17.04
N PHE A 514 7.09 18.89 17.25
CA PHE A 514 7.37 19.46 18.56
C PHE A 514 6.45 20.65 18.80
N ASN A 515 5.21 20.37 19.22
CA ASN A 515 4.20 21.39 19.55
C ASN A 515 4.49 22.09 20.91
N LEU A 516 5.72 22.55 21.12
CA LEU A 516 6.10 23.37 22.27
C LEU A 516 5.57 24.79 22.10
N ASP A 517 5.25 25.44 23.21
CA ASP A 517 4.96 26.87 23.17
C ASP A 517 6.18 27.61 22.61
N PHE A 518 5.93 28.67 21.85
CA PHE A 518 6.98 29.44 21.18
C PHE A 518 6.84 30.92 21.53
N LYS A 519 7.95 31.56 21.87
CA LYS A 519 7.95 32.98 22.23
C LYS A 519 9.15 33.69 21.62
N GLU A 520 8.89 34.81 20.96
CA GLU A 520 9.92 35.72 20.47
C GLU A 520 10.13 36.87 21.46
N THR A 521 11.38 37.31 21.62
CA THR A 521 11.73 38.48 22.42
C THR A 521 12.93 39.21 21.85
N TYR A 522 13.00 40.51 22.12
CA TYR A 522 14.14 41.38 21.80
C TYR A 522 14.99 41.69 23.05
N THR A 523 14.51 41.31 24.24
CA THR A 523 15.10 41.69 25.52
C THR A 523 15.86 40.51 26.11
N TYR A 524 17.16 40.70 26.33
CA TYR A 524 17.99 39.78 27.12
C TYR A 524 18.49 40.51 28.37
N CYS A 525 18.10 40.02 29.55
CA CYS A 525 18.65 40.49 30.82
C CYS A 525 19.76 39.53 31.25
N LYS A 526 21.03 39.95 31.16
CA LYS A 526 22.17 39.16 31.61
C LYS A 526 22.36 39.39 33.10
N HIS A 527 22.32 38.32 33.91
CA HIS A 527 22.82 38.43 35.28
C HIS A 527 24.35 38.34 35.23
N HIS A 528 25.04 39.44 35.52
CA HIS A 528 26.37 39.31 36.10
C HIS A 528 26.18 38.77 37.53
N SER A 529 26.75 37.59 37.81
CA SER A 529 26.89 37.10 39.18
C SER A 529 27.88 38.03 39.90
N CYS A 530 27.38 39.07 40.53
CA CYS A 530 28.19 39.98 41.33
C CYS A 530 28.45 39.30 42.67
N GLU A 531 29.45 38.42 42.71
CA GLU A 531 29.77 37.67 43.93
C GLU A 531 30.49 38.52 44.98
N ASP A 532 30.95 39.75 44.70
CA ASP A 532 31.63 40.57 45.72
C ASP A 532 31.52 42.11 45.63
N ASP A 533 30.86 42.71 44.62
CA ASP A 533 30.77 44.18 44.52
C ASP A 533 29.36 44.71 44.82
N LYS A 534 29.27 45.64 45.78
CA LYS A 534 28.02 46.24 46.29
C LYS A 534 27.31 47.21 45.33
N ASP A 535 27.86 47.43 44.13
CA ASP A 535 27.38 48.43 43.18
C ASP A 535 27.14 47.83 41.77
N CYS A 536 26.38 46.72 41.69
CA CYS A 536 25.88 46.22 40.41
C CYS A 536 24.42 46.64 40.18
N GLU A 537 24.21 47.66 39.34
CA GLU A 537 22.94 47.83 38.63
C GLU A 537 22.80 46.69 37.61
N SER A 538 21.64 46.04 37.55
CA SER A 538 21.34 45.05 36.52
C SER A 538 21.24 45.75 35.17
N GLU A 539 22.24 45.60 34.30
CA GLU A 539 22.14 46.02 32.90
C GLU A 539 21.26 45.02 32.14
N CYS A 540 19.94 45.26 32.13
CA CYS A 540 19.12 44.75 31.03
C CYS A 540 19.47 45.59 29.80
N PHE A 541 19.97 44.95 28.74
CA PHE A 541 20.09 45.60 27.44
C PHE A 541 18.68 45.75 26.85
N ASP A 542 17.99 46.82 27.24
CA ASP A 542 16.76 47.24 26.57
C ASP A 542 17.13 47.86 25.23
N GLY A 543 17.11 47.03 24.19
CA GLY A 543 17.08 47.48 22.79
C GLY A 543 15.72 48.04 22.36
N CYS A 544 14.87 48.51 23.29
CA CYS A 544 13.57 49.09 22.97
C CYS A 544 13.44 50.51 23.54
N ASP A 545 13.45 51.47 22.62
CA ASP A 545 12.90 52.81 22.78
C ASP A 545 11.38 52.72 23.04
N TYR A 546 10.98 52.33 24.26
CA TYR A 546 9.61 52.54 24.73
C TYR A 546 9.56 53.86 25.50
N ARG A 547 9.12 54.90 24.80
CA ARG A 547 8.43 56.04 25.43
C ARG A 547 7.18 55.52 26.14
N PHE A 548 7.31 55.21 27.42
CA PHE A 548 6.20 55.32 28.35
C PHE A 548 6.18 56.75 28.89
N GLU A 549 5.28 57.57 28.36
CA GLU A 549 4.81 58.77 29.06
C GLU A 549 4.09 58.31 30.34
N PHE A 550 4.81 58.27 31.45
CA PHE A 550 4.20 58.52 32.75
C PHE A 550 4.84 59.73 33.39
N MET A 551 3.95 60.66 33.74
CA MET A 551 4.22 61.98 34.26
C MET A 551 5.10 61.98 35.52
N THR A 552 5.88 63.06 35.62
CA THR A 552 6.57 63.61 36.80
C THR A 552 7.83 62.91 37.32
N GLY A 553 8.98 63.43 36.90
CA GLY A 553 10.27 63.17 37.55
C GLY A 553 11.43 63.84 36.83
N VAL A 554 11.80 65.04 37.27
CA VAL A 554 12.92 65.84 36.75
C VAL A 554 14.25 65.15 37.02
N CYS A 555 15.13 65.03 36.01
CA CYS A 555 16.57 64.89 36.22
C CYS A 555 17.36 65.78 35.24
N ARG A 556 18.23 66.61 35.81
CA ARG A 556 19.10 67.58 35.12
C ARG A 556 20.32 66.87 34.54
N LEU A 557 20.69 67.27 33.33
CA LEU A 557 22.03 67.08 32.78
C LEU A 557 23.07 67.79 33.68
N LYS A 558 24.12 67.06 34.04
CA LYS A 558 25.42 67.64 34.38
C LYS A 558 26.31 67.44 33.15
N GLU A 559 26.93 68.54 32.72
CA GLU A 559 27.94 68.63 31.66
C GLU A 559 29.13 67.70 31.89
#